data_AF-A0A5J4FEP7-F1
#
_entry.id   AF-A0A5J4FEP7-F1
#
_cell.length_a   1.000
_cell.length_b   1.000
_cell.length_c   1.000
_cell.angle_alpha   90.00
_cell.angle_beta   90.00
_cell.angle_gamma   90.00
#
_symmetry.space_group_name_H-M   'P 1'
#
loop_
_entity.id
_entity.type
_entity.pdbx_description
1 polymer ?
#
loop_
_entity_poly.entity_id
_entity_poly.type
_entity_poly.pdbx_seq_one_letter_code
_entity_poly.pdbx_strand_id
1 'polypeptide(L)'
;MGKEFILAPYKAGKVENTVDFLKKLIQSNTGRKILIIWDEASYHAGEEMLKFITEQNQGLSPEDWQITCHKFARYAPEENPVEAIWLQLKNLLRRFYWLAKNFRVVKRLFEFFAKF
;
A
#
# COMPACT_ATOMS: atom_id res chain seq x y z
N MET A 1 1.36 -18.65 6.00
CA MET A 1 1.98 -17.44 5.44
C MET A 1 2.35 -16.52 6.57
N GLY A 2 3.57 -15.97 6.55
CA GLY A 2 4.05 -15.04 7.57
C GLY A 2 3.47 -13.64 7.36
N LYS A 3 3.72 -12.74 8.32
CA LYS A 3 3.46 -11.31 8.14
C LYS A 3 4.52 -10.75 7.20
N GLU A 4 4.11 -10.08 6.13
CA GLU A 4 5.01 -9.51 5.12
C GLU A 4 4.77 -8.00 4.99
N PHE A 5 5.84 -7.24 4.74
CA PHE A 5 5.77 -5.83 4.40
C PHE A 5 6.20 -5.63 2.95
N ILE A 6 5.23 -5.39 2.06
CA ILE A 6 5.46 -5.29 0.62
C ILE A 6 5.62 -3.81 0.24
N LEU A 7 6.80 -3.44 -0.24
CA LEU A 7 7.10 -2.07 -0.69
C LEU A 7 7.22 -2.01 -2.22
N ALA A 8 6.46 -1.11 -2.84
CA ALA A 8 6.59 -0.77 -4.26
C ALA A 8 6.78 0.75 -4.42
N PRO A 9 7.93 1.22 -4.96
CA PRO A 9 8.19 2.65 -5.08
C PRO A 9 7.51 3.25 -6.32
N TYR A 10 6.76 4.33 -6.11
CA TYR A 10 6.15 5.14 -7.17
C TYR A 10 6.70 6.57 -7.17
N LYS A 11 6.40 7.32 -8.24
CA LYS A 11 6.83 8.73 -8.38
C LYS A 11 6.00 9.69 -7.52
N ALA A 12 4.71 9.39 -7.34
CA ALA A 12 3.75 10.22 -6.59
C ALA A 12 2.56 9.38 -6.13
N GLY A 13 1.80 9.88 -5.15
CA GLY A 13 0.49 9.32 -4.79
C GLY A 13 -0.53 9.68 -5.86
N LYS A 14 -0.88 8.71 -6.70
CA LYS A 14 -1.90 8.84 -7.74
C LYS A 14 -2.68 7.54 -7.88
N VAL A 15 -3.93 7.61 -8.34
CA VAL A 15 -4.83 6.46 -8.44
C VAL A 15 -4.24 5.37 -9.35
N GLU A 16 -3.63 5.74 -10.47
CA GLU A 16 -3.03 4.79 -11.42
C GLU A 16 -1.93 3.95 -10.75
N ASN A 17 -1.15 4.58 -9.85
CA ASN A 17 -0.07 3.92 -9.11
C ASN A 17 -0.64 2.97 -8.04
N THR A 18 -1.70 3.38 -7.35
CA THR A 18 -2.41 2.50 -6.40
C THR A 18 -2.98 1.28 -7.12
N VAL A 19 -3.62 1.47 -8.28
CA VAL A 19 -4.18 0.38 -9.09
C VAL A 19 -3.09 -0.56 -9.58
N ASP A 20 -1.96 -0.05 -10.06
CA ASP A 20 -0.81 -0.89 -10.45
C ASP A 20 -0.28 -1.72 -9.27
N PHE A 21 -0.24 -1.14 -8.06
CA PHE A 21 0.15 -1.87 -6.85
C PHE A 21 -0.84 -3.00 -6.53
N LEU A 22 -2.14 -2.73 -6.57
CA LEU A 22 -3.17 -3.74 -6.32
C LEU A 22 -3.12 -4.88 -7.35
N LYS A 23 -2.88 -4.57 -8.64
CA LYS A 23 -2.67 -5.60 -9.68
C LYS A 23 -1.51 -6.53 -9.35
N LYS A 24 -0.38 -5.98 -8.87
CA LYS A 24 0.78 -6.78 -8.43
C LYS A 24 0.45 -7.65 -7.22
N LEU A 25 -0.34 -7.14 -6.27
CA LEU A 25 -0.80 -7.92 -5.12
C LEU A 25 -1.71 -9.08 -5.52
N ILE A 26 -2.62 -8.86 -6.48
CA ILE A 26 -3.49 -9.92 -7.02
C ILE A 26 -2.65 -11.00 -7.71
N GLN A 27 -1.69 -10.61 -8.55
CA GLN A 27 -0.81 -11.54 -9.26
C GLN A 27 0.02 -12.40 -8.31
N SER A 28 0.59 -11.81 -7.25
CA SER A 28 1.37 -12.55 -6.25
C SER A 28 0.53 -13.46 -5.35
N ASN A 29 -0.79 -13.26 -5.34
CA ASN A 29 -1.75 -14.03 -4.55
C ASN A 29 -2.79 -14.75 -5.43
N THR A 30 -2.35 -15.27 -6.57
CA THR A 30 -3.22 -15.97 -7.53
C THR A 30 -4.08 -17.03 -6.83
N GLY A 31 -5.39 -17.00 -7.09
CA GLY A 31 -6.37 -17.92 -6.49
C GLY A 31 -6.82 -17.59 -5.07
N ARG A 32 -6.35 -16.48 -4.47
CA ARG A 32 -6.82 -16.00 -3.16
C ARG A 32 -7.69 -14.75 -3.31
N LYS A 33 -8.67 -14.63 -2.41
CA LYS A 33 -9.44 -13.39 -2.21
C LYS A 33 -8.60 -12.43 -1.37
N ILE A 34 -8.56 -11.16 -1.76
CA ILE A 34 -7.80 -10.10 -1.09
C ILE A 34 -8.78 -9.13 -0.43
N LEU A 35 -8.55 -8.86 0.84
CA LEU A 35 -9.17 -7.76 1.56
C LEU A 35 -8.15 -6.63 1.77
N ILE A 36 -8.44 -5.46 1.23
CA ILE A 36 -7.69 -4.23 1.45
C ILE A 36 -8.40 -3.42 2.54
N ILE A 37 -7.64 -2.95 3.52
CA ILE A 37 -8.11 -2.01 4.54
C ILE A 37 -7.14 -0.82 4.56
N TRP A 38 -7.64 0.38 4.33
CA TRP A 38 -6.80 1.59 4.17
C TRP A 38 -7.52 2.86 4.62
N ASP A 39 -6.79 3.98 4.66
CA ASP A 39 -7.35 5.29 5.00
C ASP A 39 -8.05 5.95 3.79
N GLU A 40 -8.57 7.16 4.01
CA GLU A 40 -9.27 7.93 2.98
C GLU A 40 -8.34 8.79 2.10
N ALA A 41 -7.10 8.36 1.87
CA ALA A 41 -6.22 9.07 0.96
C ALA A 41 -6.86 9.22 -0.43
N SER A 42 -6.69 10.39 -1.07
CA SER A 42 -7.37 10.71 -2.33
C SER A 42 -7.05 9.72 -3.46
N TYR A 43 -5.86 9.13 -3.44
CA TYR A 43 -5.41 8.12 -4.41
C TYR A 43 -5.90 6.69 -4.10
N HIS A 44 -6.75 6.50 -3.09
CA HIS A 44 -7.46 5.24 -2.79
C HIS A 44 -8.89 5.22 -3.35
N ALA A 45 -9.33 6.30 -3.97
CA ALA A 45 -10.69 6.46 -4.48
C ALA A 45 -10.70 7.14 -5.86
N GLY A 46 -11.88 7.25 -6.46
CA GLY A 46 -12.08 7.87 -7.77
C GLY A 46 -12.56 6.89 -8.83
N GLU A 47 -12.85 7.43 -10.01
CA GLU A 47 -13.45 6.69 -11.12
C GLU A 47 -12.57 5.53 -11.60
N GLU A 48 -11.27 5.76 -11.72
CA GLU A 48 -10.32 4.72 -12.15
C GLU A 48 -10.24 3.56 -11.14
N MET A 49 -10.23 3.86 -9.84
CA MET A 49 -10.24 2.84 -8.79
C MET A 49 -11.55 2.05 -8.83
N LEU A 50 -12.69 2.72 -8.95
CA LEU A 50 -14.00 2.06 -9.05
C LEU A 50 -14.07 1.15 -10.29
N LYS A 51 -13.61 1.65 -11.44
CA LYS A 51 -13.54 0.89 -12.69
C LYS A 51 -12.68 -0.36 -12.50
N PHE A 52 -11.48 -0.22 -11.94
CA PHE A 52 -10.59 -1.35 -11.67
C PHE A 52 -11.26 -2.41 -10.78
N ILE A 53 -11.80 -2.02 -9.62
CA ILE A 53 -12.45 -2.98 -8.70
C ILE A 53 -13.65 -3.67 -9.36
N THR A 54 -14.45 -2.92 -10.14
CA THR A 54 -15.59 -3.47 -10.88
C THR A 54 -15.15 -4.49 -11.93
N GLU A 55 -14.10 -4.18 -12.70
CA GLU A 55 -13.54 -5.10 -13.70
C GLU A 55 -12.95 -6.36 -13.06
N GLN A 56 -12.22 -6.23 -11.94
CA GLN A 56 -11.64 -7.40 -11.24
C GLN A 56 -12.71 -8.36 -10.69
N ASN A 57 -13.85 -7.84 -10.26
CA ASN A 57 -14.93 -8.63 -9.68
C ASN A 57 -16.06 -8.95 -10.69
N GLN A 58 -15.86 -8.68 -11.97
CA GLN A 58 -16.90 -8.83 -12.98
C GLN A 58 -17.38 -10.28 -13.09
N GLY A 59 -18.70 -10.48 -13.00
CA GLY A 59 -19.32 -11.81 -13.10
C GLY A 59 -19.21 -12.67 -11.84
N LEU A 60 -18.65 -12.13 -10.75
CA LEU A 60 -18.55 -12.80 -9.46
C LEU A 60 -19.66 -12.32 -8.52
N SER A 61 -20.23 -13.22 -7.73
CA SER A 61 -21.10 -12.84 -6.61
C SER A 61 -20.27 -12.16 -5.51
N PRO A 62 -20.89 -11.34 -4.63
CA PRO A 62 -20.16 -10.67 -3.55
C PRO A 62 -19.37 -11.62 -2.65
N GLU A 63 -19.86 -12.84 -2.40
CA GLU A 63 -19.08 -13.82 -1.63
C GLU A 63 -17.81 -14.29 -2.37
N ASP A 64 -17.78 -14.17 -3.70
CA ASP A 64 -16.70 -14.64 -4.58
C ASP A 64 -15.79 -13.54 -5.13
N TRP A 65 -15.98 -12.29 -4.72
CA TRP A 65 -15.11 -11.19 -5.13
C TRP A 65 -13.64 -11.48 -4.85
N GLN A 66 -12.83 -11.26 -5.88
CA GLN A 66 -11.38 -11.43 -5.82
C GLN A 66 -10.73 -10.35 -4.94
N ILE A 67 -11.24 -9.13 -4.99
CA ILE A 67 -10.73 -8.01 -4.18
C ILE A 67 -11.87 -7.21 -3.55
N THR A 68 -11.72 -6.91 -2.27
CA THR A 68 -12.63 -6.04 -1.50
C THR A 68 -11.83 -4.93 -0.84
N CYS A 69 -12.43 -3.75 -0.71
CA CYS A 69 -11.80 -2.60 -0.06
C CYS A 69 -12.69 -2.07 1.07
N HIS A 70 -12.11 -1.95 2.27
CA HIS A 70 -12.70 -1.29 3.43
C HIS A 70 -11.86 -0.09 3.84
N LYS A 71 -12.52 0.89 4.44
CA LYS A 71 -11.89 2.12 4.92
C LYS A 71 -11.80 2.09 6.44
N PHE A 72 -10.69 2.57 6.98
CA PHE A 72 -10.59 2.96 8.38
C PHE A 72 -11.51 4.13 8.70
N ALA A 73 -11.74 4.37 9.99
CA ALA A 73 -12.40 5.60 10.42
C ALA A 73 -11.61 6.84 9.98
N ARG A 74 -12.32 7.94 9.73
CA ARG A 74 -11.68 9.21 9.39
C ARG A 74 -10.80 9.68 10.53
N TYR A 75 -9.59 10.14 10.19
CA TYR A 75 -8.61 10.68 11.14
C TYR A 75 -8.19 9.69 12.25
N ALA A 76 -8.21 8.39 11.97
CA ALA A 76 -7.80 7.33 12.90
C ALA A 76 -6.50 6.63 12.46
N PRO A 77 -5.35 7.34 12.38
CA PRO A 77 -4.07 6.75 11.95
C PRO A 77 -3.60 5.60 12.86
N GLU A 78 -4.06 5.53 14.11
CA GLU A 78 -3.81 4.45 15.05
C GLU A 78 -4.41 3.10 14.61
N GLU A 79 -5.45 3.13 13.77
CA GLU A 79 -6.03 1.92 13.18
C GLU A 79 -5.21 1.39 12.00
N ASN A 80 -4.37 2.25 11.38
CA ASN A 80 -3.58 1.89 10.21
C ASN A 80 -2.20 1.33 10.60
N PRO A 81 -1.98 0.00 10.53
CA PRO A 81 -0.73 -0.61 10.98
C PRO A 81 0.50 -0.13 10.20
N VAL A 82 0.32 0.37 8.97
CA VAL A 82 1.41 0.89 8.14
C VAL A 82 2.07 2.11 8.80
N GLU A 83 1.31 2.92 9.54
CA GLU A 83 1.82 4.12 10.21
C GLU A 83 2.83 3.77 11.30
N ALA A 84 2.57 2.71 12.05
CA ALA A 84 3.50 2.21 13.06
C ALA A 84 4.80 1.69 12.42
N ILE A 85 4.71 0.99 11.29
CA ILE A 85 5.88 0.53 10.53
C ILE A 85 6.67 1.72 9.99
N TRP A 86 5.99 2.71 9.38
CA TRP A 86 6.62 3.93 8.89
C TRP A 86 7.30 4.71 10.00
N LEU A 87 6.70 4.80 11.20
CA LEU A 87 7.32 5.46 12.35
C LEU A 87 8.63 4.77 12.75
N GLN A 88 8.64 3.43 12.82
CA GLN A 88 9.84 2.65 13.13
C GLN A 88 10.94 2.86 12.07
N LEU A 89 10.58 2.77 10.78
CA LEU A 89 11.51 3.00 9.68
C LEU A 89 12.07 4.43 9.68
N LYS A 90 11.23 5.44 9.91
CA LYS A 90 11.65 6.85 10.04
C LYS A 90 12.60 7.03 11.24
N ASN A 91 12.31 6.40 12.38
CA ASN A 91 13.18 6.44 13.55
C ASN A 91 14.54 5.80 13.28
N LEU A 92 14.57 4.65 12.60
CA LEU A 92 15.82 4.02 12.18
C LEU A 92 16.60 4.92 11.22
N LEU A 93 15.94 5.46 10.20
CA LEU A 93 16.55 6.36 9.21
C LEU A 93 17.17 7.61 9.85
N ARG A 94 16.53 8.18 10.88
CA ARG A 94 17.08 9.30 11.66
C ARG A 94 18.41 8.95 12.33
N ARG A 95 18.63 7.70 12.71
CA ARG A 95 19.93 7.25 13.23
C ARG A 95 21.01 7.18 12.17
N PHE A 96 20.72 7.39 10.88
CA PHE A 96 21.69 7.42 9.79
C PHE A 96 21.69 8.77 9.05
N TYR A 97 21.17 9.84 9.68
CA TYR A 97 21.01 11.14 9.04
C TYR A 97 22.30 11.70 8.44
N TRP A 98 23.48 11.38 9.01
CA TRP A 98 24.77 11.84 8.51
C TRP A 98 25.11 11.29 7.11
N LEU A 99 24.56 10.13 6.74
CA LEU A 99 24.68 9.52 5.40
C LEU A 99 23.69 10.12 4.40
N ALA A 100 22.58 10.68 4.89
CA ALA A 100 21.45 11.18 4.09
C ALA A 100 21.70 12.58 3.49
N LYS A 101 22.75 12.71 2.66
CA LYS A 101 23.18 14.00 2.07
C LYS A 101 22.18 14.62 1.08
N ASN A 102 21.24 13.84 0.56
CA ASN A 102 20.16 14.31 -0.31
C ASN A 102 18.98 13.32 -0.27
N PHE A 103 17.84 13.75 -0.81
CA PHE A 103 16.60 12.97 -0.79
C PHE A 103 16.73 11.61 -1.50
N ARG A 104 17.56 11.49 -2.55
CA ARG A 104 17.80 10.22 -3.24
C ARG A 104 18.44 9.19 -2.29
N VAL A 105 19.39 9.62 -1.46
CA VAL A 105 20.01 8.75 -0.45
C VAL A 105 19.02 8.39 0.66
N VAL A 106 18.22 9.36 1.14
CA VAL A 106 17.13 9.10 2.11
C VAL A 106 16.19 8.01 1.60
N LYS A 107 15.72 8.13 0.35
CA LYS A 107 14.81 7.17 -0.28
C LYS A 107 15.44 5.78 -0.40
N ARG A 108 16.70 5.69 -0.84
CA ARG A 108 17.42 4.40 -0.94
C ARG A 108 17.61 3.73 0.42
N LEU A 109 17.96 4.49 1.46
CA LEU A 109 18.09 3.96 2.81
C LEU A 109 16.74 3.48 3.35
N PHE A 110 15.66 4.23 3.12
CA PHE A 110 14.31 3.80 3.50
C PHE A 110 13.91 2.50 2.80
N GLU A 111 14.09 2.42 1.48
CA GLU A 111 13.80 1.20 0.69
C GLU A 111 14.65 0.00 1.12
N PHE A 112 15.90 0.24 1.54
CA PHE A 112 16.77 -0.79 2.09
C PHE A 112 16.25 -1.28 3.45
N PHE A 113 16.00 -0.37 4.40
CA PHE A 113 15.49 -0.75 5.73
C PHE A 113 14.10 -1.37 5.69
N ALA A 114 13.26 -1.04 4.72
CA ALA A 114 11.94 -1.66 4.57
C ALA A 114 12.00 -3.14 4.14
N LYS A 115 13.14 -3.62 3.65
CA LYS A 115 13.33 -4.99 3.15
C LYS A 115 13.96 -5.93 4.19
N PHE A 116 14.46 -5.41 5.31
CA PHE A 116 15.16 -6.15 6.36
C PHE A 116 14.50 -5.93 7.72
#